data_AF-A0A1Y1JF24-F1
#
_entry.id   AF-A0A1Y1JF24-F1
#
_cell.length_a   1.000
_cell.length_b   1.000
_cell.length_c   1.000
_cell.angle_alpha   90.00
_cell.angle_beta   90.00
_cell.angle_gamma   90.00
#
_symmetry.space_group_name_H-M   'P 1'
#
loop_
_entity.id
_entity.type
_entity.pdbx_description
1 polymer ?
#
loop_
_entity_poly.entity_id
_entity_poly.type
_entity_poly.pdbx_seq_one_letter_code
_entity_poly.pdbx_strand_id
1 'polypeptide(L)'
;MKRTSAFSYVSTILFILSSSCLYNQAYASSRERHGLHLDIPGTTISTRKSSSDRSGGHMSKWVGELNHEFKTFKNSKLKEIEKTEKQKEEAWDDWLTKLEPEWVSFSNFIEEKKKKWIQKKEEEWDIWIKEMEHKWVAFKKKMDRKYKVQRREGTLKYSEREWCNLVKRKAEEVMIIDYRTWIKNNDDNLRKWISRDFELWKKKRFDEWLKVEWKCEEDAYWCKDSNSPFMNAWDPLFPIIKKSWDMYQARKSRESAHWNKLASSVGKTLTSKKYVEWEQMKKTKSSWYNEWVHFFLHELLSSVGVKHRSLGF
;
A
#
# COMPACT_ATOMS: atom_id res chain seq x y z
N MET A 1 24.87 28.92 0.02
CA MET A 1 25.73 28.93 1.22
C MET A 1 26.14 30.36 1.56
N LYS A 2 25.56 30.94 2.62
CA LYS A 2 26.05 32.17 3.27
C LYS A 2 26.27 31.83 4.75
N ARG A 3 27.47 32.10 5.26
CA ARG A 3 27.83 31.95 6.67
C ARG A 3 27.01 32.93 7.52
N THR A 4 26.12 32.42 8.36
CA THR A 4 25.54 33.16 9.49
C THR A 4 26.35 32.81 10.73
N SER A 5 27.30 33.68 11.05
CA SER A 5 28.23 33.54 12.18
C SER A 5 27.60 34.05 13.49
N ALA A 6 27.52 33.15 14.48
CA ALA A 6 27.66 33.38 15.93
C ALA A 6 26.72 34.35 16.70
N PHE A 7 25.96 35.26 16.07
CA PHE A 7 25.15 36.27 16.79
C PHE A 7 23.77 35.77 17.26
N SER A 8 23.33 34.59 16.81
CA SER A 8 21.98 34.03 17.07
C SER A 8 21.86 33.22 18.39
N TYR A 9 22.97 32.87 19.02
CA TYR A 9 23.02 31.86 20.09
C TYR A 9 23.01 32.48 21.50
N VAL A 10 23.48 33.72 21.65
CA VAL A 10 23.47 34.47 22.93
C VAL A 10 22.04 34.82 23.36
N SER A 11 21.12 35.02 22.41
CA SER A 11 19.70 35.30 22.67
C SER A 11 18.92 34.08 23.18
N THR A 12 19.26 32.88 22.72
CA THR A 12 18.72 31.62 23.25
C THR A 12 19.26 31.33 24.66
N ILE A 13 20.50 31.72 24.93
CA ILE A 13 21.18 31.56 26.23
C ILE A 13 20.59 32.48 27.31
N LEU A 14 20.24 33.74 27.01
CA LEU A 14 19.60 34.63 27.99
C LEU A 14 18.18 34.19 28.36
N PHE A 15 17.48 33.52 27.44
CA PHE A 15 16.13 33.01 27.66
C PHE A 15 16.12 31.79 28.60
N ILE A 16 17.07 30.88 28.43
CA ILE A 16 17.24 29.69 29.30
C ILE A 16 17.68 30.10 30.72
N LEU A 17 18.51 31.13 30.87
CA LEU A 17 19.01 31.59 32.18
C LEU A 17 17.93 32.24 33.05
N SER A 18 16.92 32.86 32.44
CA SER A 18 15.78 33.43 33.16
C SER A 18 14.85 32.35 33.75
N SER A 19 14.79 31.19 33.11
CA SER A 19 14.00 30.04 33.54
C SER A 19 14.62 29.31 34.74
N SER A 20 15.94 29.36 34.92
CA SER A 20 16.64 28.68 36.03
C SER A 20 16.70 29.51 37.32
N CYS A 21 16.68 30.85 37.24
CA CYS A 21 16.76 31.70 38.43
C CYS A 21 15.43 31.79 39.20
N LEU A 22 14.30 31.63 38.49
CA LEU A 22 12.96 31.61 39.10
C LEU A 22 12.58 30.25 39.70
N TYR A 23 13.30 29.17 39.40
CA TYR A 23 12.94 27.82 39.84
C TYR A 23 13.54 27.42 41.20
N ASN A 24 14.71 27.95 41.59
CA ASN A 24 15.40 27.50 42.82
C ASN A 24 15.12 28.31 44.09
N GLN A 25 14.46 29.47 44.03
CA GLN A 25 14.01 30.16 45.25
C GLN A 25 12.57 29.81 45.64
N ALA A 26 11.83 29.14 44.75
CA ALA A 26 10.53 28.54 45.02
C ALA A 26 10.61 27.10 45.55
N TYR A 27 11.78 26.43 45.47
CA TYR A 27 12.08 25.19 46.19
C TYR A 27 12.44 25.47 47.66
N ALA A 28 11.50 26.14 48.34
CA ALA A 28 11.29 25.96 49.76
C ALA A 28 11.00 24.47 50.04
N SER A 29 12.05 23.68 50.27
CA SER A 29 12.00 22.51 51.17
C SER A 29 12.43 23.03 52.54
N SER A 30 11.55 23.23 53.53
CA SER A 30 10.61 22.23 54.05
C SER A 30 11.33 20.94 54.45
N ARG A 31 12.10 21.01 55.54
CA ARG A 31 12.11 19.96 56.57
C ARG A 31 12.76 20.44 57.87
N GLU A 32 11.92 20.93 58.76
CA GLU A 32 12.14 20.80 60.20
C GLU A 32 12.49 19.33 60.52
N ARG A 33 13.60 19.10 61.23
CA ARG A 33 13.68 18.11 62.32
C ARG A 33 14.99 18.23 63.12
N HIS A 34 14.77 18.40 64.42
CA HIS A 34 15.59 17.97 65.56
C HIS A 34 16.69 18.92 66.04
N GLY A 35 16.41 19.47 67.24
CA GLY A 35 17.31 20.36 67.95
C GLY A 35 18.45 19.62 68.63
N LEU A 36 19.44 20.41 69.02
CA LEU A 36 20.12 20.30 70.28
C LEU A 36 20.61 21.69 70.68
N HIS A 37 20.26 21.99 71.92
CA HIS A 37 20.55 23.15 72.74
C HIS A 37 22.05 23.30 73.02
N LEU A 38 22.61 24.50 72.86
CA LEU A 38 23.77 24.98 73.64
C LEU A 38 23.92 26.50 73.48
N ASP A 39 23.65 27.20 74.58
CA ASP A 39 23.86 28.62 74.79
C ASP A 39 25.35 29.01 74.76
N ILE A 40 25.63 30.26 74.37
CA ILE A 40 26.56 31.21 75.01
C ILE A 40 26.30 32.62 74.42
N PRO A 41 26.42 33.72 75.21
CA PRO A 41 25.70 34.96 74.96
C PRO A 41 26.57 36.13 74.44
N GLY A 42 25.88 37.10 73.83
CA GLY A 42 26.30 38.50 73.77
C GLY A 42 27.01 38.91 72.48
N THR A 43 26.30 39.60 71.59
CA THR A 43 26.69 40.90 71.02
C THR A 43 25.55 41.40 70.12
N THR A 44 24.93 42.49 70.56
CA THR A 44 23.91 43.24 69.84
C THR A 44 24.53 43.85 68.58
N ILE A 45 24.18 43.33 67.39
CA ILE A 45 24.44 44.04 66.13
C ILE A 45 23.12 44.52 65.55
N SER A 46 23.03 45.84 65.53
CA SER A 46 21.99 46.70 64.99
C SER A 46 21.37 46.18 63.70
N THR A 47 20.05 46.03 63.72
CA THR A 47 19.19 45.88 62.54
C THR A 47 19.28 47.15 61.69
N ARG A 48 20.24 47.17 60.76
CA ARG A 48 20.24 48.14 59.68
C ARG A 48 19.15 47.72 58.68
N LYS A 49 17.95 48.30 58.82
CA LYS A 49 16.95 48.35 57.76
C LYS A 49 17.61 49.00 56.54
N SER A 50 18.03 48.20 55.57
CA SER A 50 18.37 48.72 54.25
C SER A 50 17.06 48.98 53.51
N SER A 51 16.79 50.26 53.34
CA SER A 51 15.69 50.83 52.59
C SER A 51 15.89 50.74 51.08
N SER A 52 14.75 50.80 50.37
CA SER A 52 14.57 51.06 48.93
C SER A 52 15.01 49.94 47.98
N ASP A 53 14.14 49.20 47.31
CA ASP A 53 12.88 49.55 46.66
C ASP A 53 13.05 50.62 45.55
N ARG A 54 13.91 50.30 44.55
CA ARG A 54 13.94 50.96 43.22
C ARG A 54 14.28 50.02 42.04
N SER A 55 14.52 48.72 42.27
CA SER A 55 14.95 47.77 41.22
C SER A 55 13.80 46.95 40.62
N GLY A 56 12.69 46.77 41.36
CA GLY A 56 11.60 45.87 40.97
C GLY A 56 10.82 46.30 39.71
N GLY A 57 10.66 47.62 39.48
CA GLY A 57 9.92 48.15 38.32
C GLY A 57 10.69 48.08 36.99
N HIS A 58 12.03 48.11 37.04
CA HIS A 58 12.86 48.00 35.84
C HIS A 58 12.97 46.54 35.38
N MET A 59 13.13 45.60 36.33
CA MET A 59 13.16 44.17 36.04
C MET A 59 11.82 43.67 35.47
N SER A 60 10.68 44.11 36.03
CA SER A 60 9.36 43.72 35.52
C SER A 60 9.08 44.25 34.12
N LYS A 61 9.53 45.47 33.81
CA LYS A 61 9.46 46.04 32.45
C LYS A 61 10.30 45.25 31.45
N TRP A 62 11.54 44.90 31.81
CA TRP A 62 12.45 44.14 30.95
C TRP A 62 11.94 42.70 30.69
N VAL A 63 11.39 42.05 31.71
CA VAL A 63 10.72 40.75 31.57
C VAL A 63 9.50 40.84 30.64
N GLY A 64 8.74 41.93 30.71
CA GLY A 64 7.61 42.19 29.82
C GLY A 64 8.03 42.35 28.35
N GLU A 65 9.10 43.11 28.09
CA GLU A 65 9.68 43.33 26.76
C GLU A 65 10.19 42.02 26.16
N LEU A 66 10.96 41.23 26.91
CA LEU A 66 11.46 39.92 26.47
C LEU A 66 10.34 38.92 26.15
N ASN A 67 9.29 38.88 26.98
CA ASN A 67 8.16 38.00 26.73
C ASN A 67 7.39 38.42 25.46
N HIS A 68 7.30 39.72 25.20
CA HIS A 68 6.73 40.25 23.97
C HIS A 68 7.57 39.87 22.73
N GLU A 69 8.89 40.01 22.81
CA GLU A 69 9.82 39.59 21.75
C GLU A 69 9.71 38.09 21.47
N PHE A 70 9.71 37.26 22.52
CA PHE A 70 9.58 35.81 22.37
C PHE A 70 8.23 35.42 21.74
N LYS A 71 7.13 36.06 22.14
CA LYS A 71 5.81 35.85 21.53
C LYS A 71 5.81 36.25 20.05
N THR A 72 6.47 37.35 19.71
CA THR A 72 6.61 37.83 18.33
C THR A 72 7.44 36.84 17.49
N PHE A 73 8.56 36.37 18.02
CA PHE A 73 9.39 35.33 17.41
C PHE A 73 8.59 34.05 17.16
N LYS A 74 7.88 33.56 18.18
CA LYS A 74 7.03 32.36 18.07
C LYS A 74 5.99 32.52 16.97
N ASN A 75 5.26 33.64 16.94
CA ASN A 75 4.26 33.90 15.92
C ASN A 75 4.86 33.97 14.51
N SER A 76 6.04 34.60 14.36
CA SER A 76 6.77 34.65 13.09
C SER A 76 7.14 33.24 12.61
N LYS A 77 7.70 32.40 13.49
CA LYS A 77 8.05 31.01 13.16
C LYS A 77 6.84 30.16 12.81
N LEU A 78 5.72 30.32 13.50
CA LEU A 78 4.49 29.60 13.16
C LEU A 78 3.97 29.96 11.76
N LYS A 79 4.04 31.23 11.36
CA LYS A 79 3.68 31.67 10.00
C LYS A 79 4.63 31.13 8.94
N GLU A 80 5.93 31.07 9.24
CA GLU A 80 6.95 30.50 8.36
C GLU A 80 6.70 29.00 8.11
N ILE A 81 6.37 28.26 9.18
CA ILE A 81 5.97 26.84 9.09
C ILE A 81 4.74 26.71 8.20
N GLU A 82 3.67 27.46 8.45
CA GLU A 82 2.44 27.42 7.63
C GLU A 82 2.70 27.70 6.16
N LYS A 83 3.54 28.70 5.85
CA LYS A 83 3.90 29.04 4.47
C LYS A 83 4.68 27.91 3.80
N THR A 84 5.67 27.35 4.49
CA THR A 84 6.48 26.25 3.98
C THR A 84 5.63 25.01 3.73
N GLU A 85 4.69 24.74 4.63
CA GLU A 85 3.75 23.64 4.50
C GLU A 85 2.84 23.80 3.30
N LYS A 86 2.29 24.99 3.08
CA LYS A 86 1.50 25.29 1.87
C LYS A 86 2.28 25.02 0.58
N GLN A 87 3.56 25.40 0.52
CA GLN A 87 4.41 25.14 -0.65
C GLN A 87 4.62 23.63 -0.89
N LYS A 88 4.71 22.83 0.18
CA LYS A 88 4.77 21.37 0.08
C LYS A 88 3.45 20.77 -0.42
N GLU A 89 2.32 21.36 -0.06
CA GLU A 89 1.02 20.95 -0.60
C GLU A 89 0.90 21.26 -2.10
N GLU A 90 1.31 22.45 -2.51
CA GLU A 90 1.37 22.84 -3.93
C GLU A 90 2.29 21.90 -4.72
N ALA A 91 3.45 21.52 -4.17
CA ALA A 91 4.36 20.56 -4.80
C ALA A 91 3.73 19.16 -4.97
N TRP A 92 2.87 18.73 -4.05
CA TRP A 92 2.12 17.48 -4.16
C TRP A 92 1.07 17.55 -5.27
N ASP A 93 0.34 18.66 -5.36
CA ASP A 93 -0.68 18.87 -6.40
C ASP A 93 -0.05 18.96 -7.80
N ASP A 94 1.10 19.63 -7.92
CA ASP A 94 1.90 19.67 -9.14
C ASP A 94 2.39 18.28 -9.54
N TRP A 95 2.83 17.48 -8.57
CA TRP A 95 3.26 16.11 -8.82
C TRP A 95 2.10 15.23 -9.31
N LEU A 96 0.92 15.35 -8.70
CA LEU A 96 -0.29 14.65 -9.15
C LEU A 96 -0.67 15.06 -10.58
N THR A 97 -0.61 16.35 -10.92
CA THR A 97 -0.91 16.85 -12.27
C THR A 97 0.04 16.27 -13.31
N LYS A 98 1.35 16.18 -12.99
CA LYS A 98 2.35 15.56 -13.86
C LYS A 98 2.17 14.05 -14.01
N LEU A 99 1.55 13.40 -13.02
CA LEU A 99 1.30 11.97 -13.04
C LEU A 99 0.15 11.58 -13.97
N GLU A 100 -0.84 12.46 -14.21
CA GLU A 100 -1.98 12.19 -15.09
C GLU A 100 -1.59 11.66 -16.48
N PRO A 101 -0.70 12.31 -17.25
CA PRO A 101 -0.29 11.77 -18.56
C PRO A 101 0.48 10.45 -18.44
N GLU A 102 1.26 10.25 -17.38
CA GLU A 102 1.98 8.99 -17.16
C GLU A 102 1.03 7.83 -16.86
N TRP A 103 -0.05 8.12 -16.14
CA TRP A 103 -1.13 7.17 -15.90
C TRP A 103 -1.81 6.77 -17.22
N VAL A 104 -2.14 7.75 -18.08
CA VAL A 104 -2.72 7.46 -19.41
C VAL A 104 -1.79 6.61 -20.26
N SER A 105 -0.49 6.91 -20.26
CA SER A 105 0.52 6.11 -20.96
C SER A 105 0.57 4.67 -20.45
N PHE A 106 0.57 4.46 -19.13
CA PHE A 106 0.53 3.12 -18.54
C PHE A 106 -0.76 2.37 -18.88
N SER A 107 -1.91 3.05 -18.86
CA SER A 107 -3.20 2.47 -19.26
C SER A 107 -3.15 1.96 -20.70
N ASN A 108 -2.63 2.78 -21.64
CA ASN A 108 -2.47 2.38 -23.04
C ASN A 108 -1.53 1.17 -23.19
N PHE A 109 -0.42 1.16 -22.45
CA PHE A 109 0.50 0.02 -22.41
C PHE A 109 -0.17 -1.28 -21.95
N ILE A 110 -1.04 -1.21 -20.92
CA ILE A 110 -1.81 -2.37 -20.47
C ILE A 110 -2.78 -2.84 -21.55
N GLU A 111 -3.48 -1.92 -22.23
CA GLU A 111 -4.40 -2.27 -23.33
C GLU A 111 -3.67 -2.92 -24.52
N GLU A 112 -2.48 -2.42 -24.90
CA GLU A 112 -1.67 -3.07 -25.95
C GLU A 112 -1.20 -4.48 -25.56
N LYS A 113 -0.77 -4.64 -24.31
CA LYS A 113 -0.41 -5.97 -23.80
C LYS A 113 -1.59 -6.93 -23.75
N LYS A 114 -2.79 -6.45 -23.39
CA LYS A 114 -4.02 -7.26 -23.43
C LYS A 114 -4.30 -7.76 -24.86
N LYS A 115 -4.13 -6.91 -25.88
CA LYS A 115 -4.28 -7.30 -27.30
C LYS A 115 -3.30 -8.39 -27.71
N LYS A 116 -2.01 -8.22 -27.38
CA LYS A 116 -0.98 -9.24 -27.64
C LYS A 116 -1.25 -10.53 -26.88
N TRP A 117 -1.77 -10.43 -25.66
CA TRP A 117 -2.14 -11.59 -24.86
C TRP A 117 -3.28 -12.38 -25.51
N ILE A 118 -4.32 -11.71 -26.04
CA ILE A 118 -5.38 -12.38 -26.80
C ILE A 118 -4.77 -13.13 -27.99
N GLN A 119 -4.01 -12.45 -28.86
CA GLN A 119 -3.41 -13.09 -30.04
C GLN A 119 -2.66 -14.38 -29.68
N LYS A 120 -1.91 -14.36 -28.58
CA LYS A 120 -1.23 -15.55 -28.06
C LYS A 120 -2.21 -16.63 -27.57
N LYS A 121 -3.33 -16.25 -26.95
CA LYS A 121 -4.37 -17.20 -26.53
C LYS A 121 -5.09 -17.85 -27.71
N GLU A 122 -5.24 -17.15 -28.83
CA GLU A 122 -5.70 -17.77 -30.08
C GLU A 122 -4.77 -18.90 -30.53
N GLU A 123 -3.45 -18.70 -30.46
CA GLU A 123 -2.46 -19.74 -30.81
C GLU A 123 -2.45 -20.89 -29.79
N GLU A 124 -2.48 -20.56 -28.49
CA GLU A 124 -2.50 -21.55 -27.41
C GLU A 124 -3.80 -22.39 -27.42
N TRP A 125 -4.90 -21.87 -27.98
CA TRP A 125 -6.15 -22.60 -28.14
C TRP A 125 -5.98 -23.84 -29.04
N ASP A 126 -5.33 -23.67 -30.20
CA ASP A 126 -5.17 -24.77 -31.16
C ASP A 126 -4.27 -25.88 -30.61
N ILE A 127 -3.25 -25.50 -29.83
CA ILE A 127 -2.39 -26.45 -29.10
C ILE A 127 -3.22 -27.19 -28.04
N TRP A 128 -3.98 -26.45 -27.25
CA TRP A 128 -4.81 -27.00 -26.18
C TRP A 128 -5.84 -28.00 -26.72
N ILE A 129 -6.48 -27.72 -27.86
CA ILE A 129 -7.41 -28.66 -28.50
C ILE A 129 -6.74 -29.97 -28.87
N LYS A 130 -5.55 -29.94 -29.47
CA LYS A 130 -4.81 -31.15 -29.82
C LYS A 130 -4.43 -31.96 -28.58
N GLU A 131 -4.00 -31.29 -27.51
CA GLU A 131 -3.72 -31.94 -26.23
C GLU A 131 -4.97 -32.62 -25.66
N MET A 132 -6.13 -31.97 -25.76
CA MET A 132 -7.40 -32.54 -25.34
C MET A 132 -7.78 -33.76 -26.20
N GLU A 133 -7.66 -33.70 -27.53
CA GLU A 133 -7.89 -34.85 -28.42
C GLU A 133 -7.09 -36.08 -27.97
N HIS A 134 -5.79 -35.91 -27.73
CA HIS A 134 -4.91 -36.98 -27.25
C HIS A 134 -5.37 -37.52 -25.88
N LYS A 135 -5.71 -36.63 -24.94
CA LYS A 135 -6.21 -37.01 -23.60
C LYS A 135 -7.48 -37.85 -23.69
N TRP A 136 -8.41 -37.49 -24.57
CA TRP A 136 -9.70 -38.18 -24.70
C TRP A 136 -9.62 -39.49 -25.47
N VAL A 137 -8.74 -39.58 -26.47
CA VAL A 137 -8.42 -40.86 -27.12
C VAL A 137 -7.85 -41.84 -26.09
N ALA A 138 -6.96 -41.38 -25.19
CA ALA A 138 -6.45 -42.21 -24.09
C ALA A 138 -7.54 -42.60 -23.08
N PHE A 139 -8.43 -41.66 -22.74
CA PHE A 139 -9.60 -41.93 -21.89
C PHE A 139 -10.49 -43.04 -22.48
N LYS A 140 -10.83 -42.94 -23.77
CA LYS A 140 -11.61 -43.97 -24.47
C LYS A 140 -10.93 -45.34 -24.38
N LYS A 141 -9.63 -45.44 -24.70
CA LYS A 141 -8.88 -46.70 -24.59
C LYS A 141 -8.97 -47.33 -23.20
N LYS A 142 -8.91 -46.49 -22.15
CA LYS A 142 -9.07 -46.94 -20.75
C LYS A 142 -10.48 -47.48 -20.49
N MET A 143 -11.51 -46.81 -20.98
CA MET A 143 -12.90 -47.24 -20.82
C MET A 143 -13.20 -48.52 -21.61
N ASP A 144 -12.69 -48.66 -22.83
CA ASP A 144 -12.81 -49.87 -23.65
C ASP A 144 -12.13 -51.07 -22.98
N ARG A 145 -10.95 -50.86 -22.37
CA ARG A 145 -10.28 -51.90 -21.58
C ARG A 145 -11.13 -52.32 -20.39
N LYS A 146 -11.69 -51.36 -19.65
CA LYS A 146 -12.58 -51.63 -18.50
C LYS A 146 -13.81 -52.44 -18.93
N TYR A 147 -14.40 -52.09 -20.06
CA TYR A 147 -15.53 -52.81 -20.64
C TYR A 147 -15.20 -54.27 -20.95
N LYS A 148 -14.09 -54.52 -21.64
CA LYS A 148 -13.63 -55.87 -21.99
C LYS A 148 -13.31 -56.75 -20.78
N VAL A 149 -12.88 -56.16 -19.67
CA VAL A 149 -12.62 -56.87 -18.40
C VAL A 149 -13.95 -57.23 -17.75
N GLN A 150 -14.85 -56.26 -17.55
CA GLN A 150 -16.15 -56.50 -16.92
C GLN A 150 -17.03 -57.49 -17.69
N ARG A 151 -16.98 -57.46 -19.04
CA ARG A 151 -17.67 -58.43 -19.89
C ARG A 151 -17.11 -59.84 -19.70
N ARG A 152 -15.79 -60.00 -19.58
CA ARG A 152 -15.13 -61.30 -19.35
C ARG A 152 -15.42 -61.89 -17.96
N GLU A 153 -15.48 -61.04 -16.95
CA GLU A 153 -15.75 -61.43 -15.57
C GLU A 153 -17.24 -61.64 -15.27
N GLY A 154 -18.14 -61.39 -16.24
CA GLY A 154 -19.59 -61.48 -16.04
C GLY A 154 -20.16 -60.40 -15.10
N THR A 155 -19.37 -59.37 -14.76
CA THR A 155 -19.74 -58.30 -13.81
C THR A 155 -20.38 -57.09 -14.50
N LEU A 156 -20.50 -57.11 -15.83
CA LEU A 156 -21.07 -56.01 -16.62
C LEU A 156 -22.58 -55.91 -16.39
N LYS A 157 -22.99 -54.82 -15.73
CA LYS A 157 -24.41 -54.53 -15.44
C LYS A 157 -25.19 -53.88 -16.59
N TYR A 158 -24.50 -53.47 -17.66
CA TYR A 158 -25.07 -52.64 -18.73
C TYR A 158 -25.01 -53.38 -20.07
N SER A 159 -26.04 -53.23 -20.89
CA SER A 159 -25.95 -53.56 -22.32
C SER A 159 -24.87 -52.72 -23.01
N GLU A 160 -24.42 -53.15 -24.19
CA GLU A 160 -23.42 -52.41 -24.97
C GLU A 160 -23.88 -50.99 -25.32
N ARG A 161 -25.17 -50.82 -25.65
CA ARG A 161 -25.76 -49.50 -25.92
C ARG A 161 -25.76 -48.62 -24.67
N GLU A 162 -26.16 -49.16 -23.52
CA GLU A 162 -26.16 -48.42 -22.25
C GLU A 162 -24.75 -48.03 -21.80
N TRP A 163 -23.77 -48.92 -22.02
CA TRP A 163 -22.37 -48.64 -21.73
C TRP A 163 -21.83 -47.51 -22.61
N CYS A 164 -22.06 -47.57 -23.93
CA CYS A 164 -21.66 -46.50 -24.85
C CYS A 164 -22.26 -45.15 -24.46
N ASN A 165 -23.54 -45.12 -24.10
CA ASN A 165 -24.22 -43.90 -23.63
C ASN A 165 -23.62 -43.37 -22.31
N LEU A 166 -23.28 -44.26 -21.37
CA LEU A 166 -22.63 -43.90 -20.11
C LEU A 166 -21.23 -43.30 -20.34
N VAL A 167 -20.43 -43.92 -21.22
CA VAL A 167 -19.09 -43.43 -21.57
C VAL A 167 -19.20 -42.07 -22.26
N LYS A 168 -20.15 -41.92 -23.20
CA LYS A 168 -20.41 -40.64 -23.89
C LYS A 168 -20.68 -39.52 -22.89
N ARG A 169 -21.65 -39.71 -22.00
CA ARG A 169 -22.05 -38.69 -21.01
C ARG A 169 -20.89 -38.32 -20.09
N LYS A 170 -20.16 -39.32 -19.59
CA LYS A 170 -19.00 -39.08 -18.73
C LYS A 170 -17.90 -38.31 -19.46
N ALA A 171 -17.59 -38.69 -20.70
CA ALA A 171 -16.59 -37.99 -21.49
C ALA A 171 -17.00 -36.53 -21.72
N GLU A 172 -18.25 -36.29 -22.12
CA GLU A 172 -18.82 -34.95 -22.29
C GLU A 172 -18.73 -34.09 -21.01
N GLU A 173 -19.10 -34.65 -19.86
CA GLU A 173 -19.01 -33.96 -18.57
C GLU A 173 -17.56 -33.53 -18.25
N VAL A 174 -16.59 -34.43 -18.40
CA VAL A 174 -15.18 -34.08 -18.11
C VAL A 174 -14.63 -33.10 -19.16
N MET A 175 -15.02 -33.22 -20.44
CA MET A 175 -14.65 -32.28 -21.50
C MET A 175 -15.15 -30.85 -21.20
N ILE A 176 -16.38 -30.71 -20.72
CA ILE A 176 -16.94 -29.41 -20.31
C ILE A 176 -16.17 -28.85 -19.11
N ILE A 177 -15.81 -29.69 -18.13
CA ILE A 177 -15.04 -29.28 -16.95
C ILE A 177 -13.65 -28.79 -17.35
N ASP A 178 -12.95 -29.51 -18.23
CA ASP A 178 -11.61 -29.13 -18.69
C ASP A 178 -11.65 -27.78 -19.42
N TYR A 179 -12.64 -27.55 -20.29
CA TYR A 179 -12.83 -26.27 -20.95
C TYR A 179 -13.10 -25.13 -19.97
N ARG A 180 -14.04 -25.32 -19.04
CA ARG A 180 -14.34 -24.32 -18.00
C ARG A 180 -13.10 -23.99 -17.16
N THR A 181 -12.30 -25.01 -16.85
CA THR A 181 -11.06 -24.85 -16.09
C THR A 181 -10.02 -24.07 -16.90
N TRP A 182 -9.87 -24.36 -18.19
CA TRP A 182 -8.98 -23.60 -19.07
C TRP A 182 -9.38 -22.13 -19.15
N ILE A 183 -10.66 -21.84 -19.39
CA ILE A 183 -11.18 -20.45 -19.42
C ILE A 183 -10.93 -19.74 -18.09
N LYS A 184 -11.27 -20.37 -16.96
CA LYS A 184 -11.09 -19.80 -15.63
C LYS A 184 -9.63 -19.49 -15.33
N ASN A 185 -8.73 -20.43 -15.61
CA ASN A 185 -7.30 -20.25 -15.38
C ASN A 185 -6.75 -19.08 -16.20
N ASN A 186 -7.22 -18.90 -17.44
CA ASN A 186 -6.82 -17.78 -18.27
C ASN A 186 -7.37 -16.44 -17.77
N ASP A 187 -8.63 -16.40 -17.33
CA ASP A 187 -9.24 -15.25 -16.66
C ASP A 187 -8.44 -14.83 -15.42
N ASP A 188 -8.11 -15.79 -14.55
CA ASP A 188 -7.36 -15.57 -13.32
C ASP A 188 -5.93 -15.10 -13.62
N ASN A 189 -5.28 -15.70 -14.61
CA ASN A 189 -3.93 -15.31 -15.03
C ASN A 189 -3.89 -13.88 -15.59
N LEU A 190 -4.87 -13.50 -16.42
CA LEU A 190 -4.99 -12.14 -16.95
C LEU A 190 -5.16 -11.13 -15.81
N ARG A 191 -6.06 -11.39 -14.86
CA ARG A 191 -6.28 -10.52 -13.69
C ARG A 191 -5.02 -10.41 -12.83
N LYS A 192 -4.36 -11.52 -12.51
CA LYS A 192 -3.13 -11.54 -11.72
C LYS A 192 -2.02 -10.73 -12.38
N TRP A 193 -1.84 -10.89 -13.69
CA TRP A 193 -0.83 -10.17 -14.45
C TRP A 193 -1.09 -8.66 -14.45
N ILE A 194 -2.33 -8.22 -14.73
CA ILE A 194 -2.71 -6.80 -14.69
C ILE A 194 -2.48 -6.23 -13.28
N SER A 195 -2.95 -6.92 -12.24
CA SER A 195 -2.76 -6.47 -10.86
C SER A 195 -1.28 -6.34 -10.52
N ARG A 196 -0.44 -7.29 -10.92
CA ARG A 196 1.01 -7.23 -10.64
C ARG A 196 1.66 -6.04 -11.33
N ASP A 197 1.42 -5.83 -12.62
CA ASP A 197 2.01 -4.72 -13.37
C ASP A 197 1.52 -3.37 -12.81
N PHE A 198 0.25 -3.30 -12.38
CA PHE A 198 -0.31 -2.12 -11.71
C PHE A 198 0.33 -1.85 -10.34
N GLU A 199 0.50 -2.87 -9.50
CA GLU A 199 1.15 -2.73 -8.19
C GLU A 199 2.61 -2.28 -8.32
N LEU A 200 3.33 -2.79 -9.32
CA LEU A 200 4.70 -2.35 -9.63
C LEU A 200 4.74 -0.89 -10.06
N TRP A 201 3.85 -0.47 -10.96
CA TRP A 201 3.75 0.92 -11.40
C TRP A 201 3.39 1.84 -10.22
N LYS A 202 2.38 1.47 -9.43
CA LYS A 202 1.93 2.21 -8.25
C LYS A 202 3.07 2.40 -7.26
N LYS A 203 3.77 1.32 -6.91
CA LYS A 203 4.91 1.38 -5.99
C LYS A 203 6.01 2.28 -6.54
N LYS A 204 6.40 2.10 -7.81
CA LYS A 204 7.47 2.88 -8.44
C LYS A 204 7.19 4.39 -8.38
N ARG A 205 5.97 4.81 -8.74
CA ARG A 205 5.60 6.23 -8.76
C ARG A 205 5.57 6.84 -7.36
N PHE A 206 5.03 6.11 -6.38
CA PHE A 206 5.03 6.60 -5.01
C PHE A 206 6.46 6.64 -4.42
N ASP A 207 7.31 5.66 -4.74
CA ASP A 207 8.72 5.65 -4.33
C ASP A 207 9.49 6.85 -4.94
N GLU A 208 9.19 7.25 -6.18
CA GLU A 208 9.74 8.46 -6.81
C GLU A 208 9.35 9.73 -6.03
N TRP A 209 8.09 9.84 -5.59
CA TRP A 209 7.65 10.94 -4.73
C TRP A 209 8.36 10.97 -3.37
N LEU A 210 8.49 9.81 -2.72
CA LEU A 210 9.16 9.72 -1.42
C LEU A 210 10.64 10.10 -1.48
N LYS A 211 11.29 9.91 -2.64
CA LYS A 211 12.71 10.22 -2.87
C LYS A 211 13.01 11.69 -3.17
N VAL A 212 11.99 12.56 -3.15
CA VAL A 212 12.23 14.00 -3.29
C VAL A 212 13.14 14.46 -2.14
N GLU A 213 14.20 15.21 -2.48
CA GLU A 213 15.31 15.55 -1.58
C GLU A 213 14.83 16.15 -0.25
N TRP A 214 14.00 17.20 -0.29
CA TRP A 214 13.48 17.84 0.93
C TRP A 214 12.64 16.91 1.80
N LYS A 215 11.93 15.93 1.21
CA LYS A 215 11.18 14.93 1.97
C LYS A 215 12.11 13.96 2.66
N CYS A 216 13.15 13.51 1.96
CA CYS A 216 14.17 12.62 2.52
C CYS A 216 14.88 13.27 3.71
N GLU A 217 15.25 14.55 3.57
CA GLU A 217 15.87 15.33 4.65
C GLU A 217 14.93 15.49 5.86
N GLU A 218 13.66 15.81 5.60
CA GLU A 218 12.64 15.99 6.64
C GLU A 218 12.28 14.67 7.34
N ASP A 219 12.11 13.59 6.59
CA ASP A 219 11.91 12.24 7.14
C ASP A 219 13.12 11.83 8.00
N ALA A 220 14.36 12.05 7.51
CA ALA A 220 15.58 11.76 8.26
C ALA A 220 15.73 12.62 9.52
N TYR A 221 15.26 13.88 9.49
CA TYR A 221 15.20 14.73 10.67
C TYR A 221 14.24 14.15 11.72
N TRP A 222 13.02 13.80 11.32
CA TRP A 222 11.97 13.33 12.22
C TRP A 222 12.14 11.88 12.68
N CYS A 223 12.91 11.05 11.97
CA CYS A 223 13.24 9.68 12.37
C CYS A 223 14.25 9.59 13.52
N LYS A 224 14.93 10.69 13.88
CA LYS A 224 15.84 10.70 15.03
C LYS A 224 15.05 10.89 16.32
N ASP A 225 15.16 9.96 17.26
CA ASP A 225 14.47 10.04 18.56
C ASP A 225 14.73 11.36 19.29
N SER A 226 15.95 11.91 19.15
CA SER A 226 16.36 13.22 19.70
C SER A 226 15.53 14.40 19.21
N ASN A 227 14.88 14.26 18.05
CA ASN A 227 14.09 15.30 17.40
C ASN A 227 12.59 15.11 17.63
N SER A 228 12.19 14.09 18.41
CA SER A 228 10.80 13.93 18.83
C SER A 228 10.35 15.16 19.62
N PRO A 229 9.22 15.80 19.26
CA PRO A 229 8.72 16.95 20.01
C PRO A 229 8.43 16.60 21.48
N PHE A 230 8.22 15.33 21.80
CA PHE A 230 7.86 14.87 23.15
C PHE A 230 9.06 14.58 24.05
N MET A 231 10.29 14.59 23.53
CA MET A 231 11.48 14.34 24.36
C MET A 231 11.67 15.43 25.41
N ASN A 232 11.41 16.69 25.06
CA ASN A 232 11.60 17.85 25.92
C ASN A 232 10.36 18.76 25.90
N ALA A 233 9.26 18.31 26.51
CA ALA A 233 8.02 19.09 26.60
C ALA A 233 8.17 20.44 27.33
N TRP A 234 9.25 20.59 28.12
CA TRP A 234 9.61 21.81 28.84
C TRP A 234 10.45 22.80 28.01
N ASP A 235 10.86 22.43 26.79
CA ASP A 235 11.54 23.35 25.88
C ASP A 235 10.59 24.51 25.55
N PRO A 236 10.98 25.78 25.76
CA PRO A 236 10.17 26.91 25.36
C PRO A 236 9.76 26.93 23.87
N LEU A 237 10.55 26.29 23.00
CA LEU A 237 10.27 26.10 21.57
C LEU A 237 9.31 24.93 21.29
N PHE A 238 8.94 24.14 22.30
CA PHE A 238 8.03 23.00 22.19
C PHE A 238 6.77 23.30 21.36
N PRO A 239 6.06 24.43 21.55
CA PRO A 239 4.86 24.71 20.75
C PRO A 239 5.14 24.88 19.24
N ILE A 240 6.34 25.34 18.87
CA ILE A 240 6.78 25.51 17.48
C ILE A 240 7.15 24.15 16.90
N ILE A 241 7.98 23.37 17.62
CA ILE A 241 8.43 22.05 17.22
C ILE A 241 7.24 21.09 17.09
N LYS A 242 6.35 21.08 18.08
CA LYS A 242 5.12 20.29 18.07
C LYS A 242 4.24 20.63 16.87
N LYS A 243 4.01 21.92 16.59
CA LYS A 243 3.20 22.31 15.42
C LYS A 243 3.85 21.85 14.10
N SER A 244 5.17 21.96 13.96
CA SER A 244 5.88 21.44 12.78
C SER A 244 5.73 19.92 12.63
N TRP A 245 5.81 19.18 13.73
CA TRP A 245 5.59 17.74 13.75
C TRP A 245 4.15 17.36 13.37
N ASP A 246 3.17 18.04 13.97
CA ASP A 246 1.75 17.79 13.71
C ASP A 246 1.42 18.03 12.22
N MET A 247 1.96 19.09 11.62
CA MET A 247 1.79 19.37 10.18
C MET A 247 2.49 18.33 9.30
N TYR A 248 3.71 17.91 9.67
CA TYR A 248 4.42 16.82 9.00
C TYR A 248 3.62 15.51 8.99
N GLN A 249 3.09 15.10 10.15
CA GLN A 249 2.26 13.90 10.27
C GLN A 249 0.95 14.03 9.49
N ALA A 250 0.27 15.17 9.61
CA ALA A 250 -0.97 15.44 8.88
C ALA A 250 -0.76 15.36 7.36
N ARG A 251 0.35 15.94 6.85
CA ARG A 251 0.71 15.87 5.44
C ARG A 251 0.97 14.43 4.98
N LYS A 252 1.77 13.64 5.71
CA LYS A 252 2.02 12.23 5.36
C LYS A 252 0.74 11.42 5.30
N SER A 253 -0.16 11.64 6.26
CA SER A 253 -1.47 11.01 6.28
C SER A 253 -2.33 11.42 5.08
N ARG A 254 -2.40 12.73 4.79
CA ARG A 254 -3.15 13.29 3.65
C ARG A 254 -2.64 12.76 2.32
N GLU A 255 -1.34 12.82 2.07
CA GLU A 255 -0.71 12.33 0.85
C GLU A 255 -0.95 10.83 0.65
N SER A 256 -0.77 10.02 1.71
CA SER A 256 -1.04 8.58 1.66
C SER A 256 -2.51 8.28 1.36
N ALA A 257 -3.44 8.99 2.00
CA ALA A 257 -4.87 8.82 1.75
C ALA A 257 -5.26 9.23 0.32
N HIS A 258 -4.76 10.38 -0.16
CA HIS A 258 -4.97 10.85 -1.53
C HIS A 258 -4.41 9.86 -2.55
N TRP A 259 -3.18 9.38 -2.33
CA TRP A 259 -2.54 8.38 -3.18
C TRP A 259 -3.35 7.08 -3.25
N ASN A 260 -3.73 6.54 -2.10
CA ASN A 260 -4.51 5.30 -2.03
C ASN A 260 -5.88 5.45 -2.71
N LYS A 261 -6.53 6.60 -2.56
CA LYS A 261 -7.79 6.90 -3.23
C LYS A 261 -7.63 6.95 -4.76
N LEU A 262 -6.60 7.66 -5.24
CA LEU A 262 -6.29 7.74 -6.67
C LEU A 262 -5.92 6.37 -7.24
N ALA A 263 -4.99 5.66 -6.61
CA ALA A 263 -4.59 4.33 -7.04
C ALA A 263 -5.77 3.34 -7.02
N SER A 264 -6.69 3.46 -6.05
CA SER A 264 -7.90 2.64 -6.01
C SER A 264 -8.86 2.95 -7.17
N SER A 265 -9.13 4.22 -7.47
CA SER A 265 -10.01 4.59 -8.58
C SER A 265 -9.44 4.15 -9.93
N VAL A 266 -8.13 4.33 -10.08
CA VAL A 266 -7.34 3.90 -11.23
C VAL A 266 -7.38 2.37 -11.40
N GLY A 267 -7.08 1.62 -10.34
CA GLY A 267 -7.11 0.15 -10.34
C GLY A 267 -8.51 -0.40 -10.65
N LYS A 268 -9.56 0.26 -10.16
CA LYS A 268 -10.95 -0.08 -10.53
C LYS A 268 -11.20 0.11 -12.01
N THR A 269 -10.72 1.20 -12.62
CA THR A 269 -10.90 1.43 -14.06
C THR A 269 -10.22 0.34 -14.91
N LEU A 270 -9.03 -0.13 -14.52
CA LEU A 270 -8.33 -1.22 -15.21
C LEU A 270 -9.03 -2.58 -15.11
N THR A 271 -9.63 -2.86 -13.96
CA THR A 271 -10.20 -4.18 -13.62
C THR A 271 -11.70 -4.28 -13.94
N SER A 272 -12.43 -3.16 -13.87
CA SER A 272 -13.87 -3.09 -14.12
C SER A 272 -14.22 -3.14 -15.61
N LYS A 273 -13.32 -2.67 -16.48
CA LYS A 273 -13.52 -2.73 -17.92
C LYS A 273 -13.40 -4.19 -18.36
N LYS A 274 -14.55 -4.88 -18.43
CA LYS A 274 -14.65 -6.18 -19.11
C LYS A 274 -14.01 -6.01 -20.47
N TYR A 275 -13.02 -6.84 -20.72
CA TYR A 275 -12.27 -6.73 -21.95
C TYR A 275 -13.09 -7.35 -23.07
N VAL A 276 -13.74 -6.49 -23.85
CA VAL A 276 -14.76 -6.86 -24.85
C VAL A 276 -14.22 -7.91 -25.82
N GLU A 277 -12.99 -7.75 -26.28
CA GLU A 277 -12.34 -8.70 -27.21
C GLU A 277 -12.19 -10.10 -26.58
N TRP A 278 -11.81 -10.18 -25.30
CA TRP A 278 -11.70 -11.46 -24.60
C TRP A 278 -13.06 -12.10 -24.33
N GLU A 279 -14.07 -11.31 -23.95
CA GLU A 279 -15.44 -11.82 -23.80
C GLU A 279 -16.00 -12.36 -25.13
N GLN A 280 -15.71 -11.66 -26.23
CA GLN A 280 -16.09 -12.12 -27.57
C GLN A 280 -15.36 -13.40 -27.94
N MET A 281 -14.06 -13.50 -27.67
CA MET A 281 -13.29 -14.73 -27.87
C MET A 281 -13.89 -15.89 -27.08
N LYS A 282 -14.18 -15.70 -25.79
CA LYS A 282 -14.82 -16.74 -24.95
C LYS A 282 -16.14 -17.20 -25.55
N LYS A 283 -16.97 -16.28 -26.05
CA LYS A 283 -18.25 -16.62 -26.68
C LYS A 283 -18.04 -17.46 -27.94
N THR A 284 -17.17 -17.02 -28.84
CA THR A 284 -16.86 -17.72 -30.10
C THR A 284 -16.28 -19.11 -29.83
N LYS A 285 -15.28 -19.21 -28.95
CA LYS A 285 -14.63 -20.49 -28.61
C LYS A 285 -15.56 -21.43 -27.86
N SER A 286 -16.46 -20.92 -27.00
CA SER A 286 -17.46 -21.77 -26.32
C SER A 286 -18.42 -22.41 -27.31
N SER A 287 -18.90 -21.64 -28.30
CA SER A 287 -19.81 -22.15 -29.33
C SER A 287 -19.13 -23.26 -30.13
N TRP A 288 -17.93 -22.96 -30.64
CA TRP A 288 -17.15 -23.91 -31.42
C TRP A 288 -16.82 -25.17 -30.61
N TYR A 289 -16.44 -25.03 -29.33
CA TYR A 289 -16.07 -26.16 -28.48
C TYR A 289 -17.26 -27.08 -28.22
N ASN A 290 -18.45 -26.54 -27.98
CA ASN A 290 -19.65 -27.35 -27.80
C ASN A 290 -19.98 -28.18 -29.05
N GLU A 291 -19.90 -27.58 -30.23
CA GLU A 291 -20.10 -28.29 -31.51
C GLU A 291 -19.03 -29.36 -31.73
N TRP A 292 -17.76 -29.00 -31.49
CA TRP A 292 -16.62 -29.90 -31.62
C TRP A 292 -16.74 -31.10 -30.66
N VAL A 293 -17.12 -30.90 -29.39
CA VAL A 293 -17.34 -31.98 -28.42
C VAL A 293 -18.38 -32.98 -28.94
N HIS A 294 -19.51 -32.49 -29.46
CA HIS A 294 -20.55 -33.37 -30.00
C HIS A 294 -20.07 -34.18 -31.19
N PHE A 295 -19.36 -33.54 -32.14
CA PHE A 295 -18.79 -34.20 -33.31
C PHE A 295 -17.72 -35.23 -32.91
N PHE A 296 -16.76 -34.82 -32.10
CA PHE A 296 -15.63 -35.64 -31.66
C PHE A 296 -16.09 -36.86 -30.87
N LEU A 297 -17.07 -36.71 -29.97
CA LEU A 297 -17.65 -37.85 -29.25
C LEU A 297 -18.43 -38.79 -30.17
N HIS A 298 -19.13 -38.24 -31.17
CA HIS A 298 -19.81 -39.07 -32.18
C HIS A 298 -18.80 -39.92 -32.96
N GLU A 299 -17.72 -39.33 -33.48
CA GLU A 299 -16.66 -40.02 -34.21
C GLU A 299 -15.89 -41.04 -33.33
N LEU A 300 -15.53 -40.63 -32.11
CA LEU A 300 -14.90 -41.52 -31.14
C LEU A 300 -15.76 -42.74 -30.83
N LEU A 301 -17.08 -42.64 -30.79
CA LEU A 301 -17.93 -43.78 -30.44
C LEU A 301 -18.36 -44.61 -31.66
N SER A 302 -18.49 -44.00 -32.83
CA SER A 302 -18.86 -44.68 -34.07
C SER A 302 -17.71 -45.49 -34.70
N SER A 303 -16.45 -45.16 -34.41
CA SER A 303 -15.27 -45.97 -34.76
C SER A 303 -15.23 -47.39 -34.15
N VAL A 304 -16.22 -47.76 -33.33
CA VAL A 304 -16.44 -49.12 -32.79
C VAL A 304 -17.20 -50.03 -33.77
N GLY A 305 -17.87 -49.49 -34.79
CA GLY A 305 -18.81 -50.23 -35.64
C GLY A 305 -18.27 -51.04 -36.82
N VAL A 306 -16.98 -50.93 -37.20
CA VAL A 306 -16.50 -51.42 -38.52
C VAL A 306 -15.56 -52.63 -38.47
N LYS A 307 -15.36 -53.30 -37.32
CA LYS A 307 -14.44 -54.48 -37.27
C LYS A 307 -15.02 -55.80 -36.76
N HIS A 308 -16.34 -55.97 -36.77
CA HIS A 308 -16.94 -57.31 -36.66
C HIS A 308 -18.20 -57.44 -37.50
N ARG A 309 -18.02 -57.57 -38.82
CA ARG A 309 -18.95 -58.36 -39.66
C ARG A 309 -18.13 -59.32 -40.51
N SER A 310 -18.34 -60.61 -40.21
CA SER A 310 -18.22 -61.77 -41.11
C SER A 310 -16.97 -61.88 -41.98
N LEU A 311 -16.01 -62.69 -41.53
CA LEU A 311 -15.42 -63.69 -42.41
C LEU A 311 -15.94 -65.06 -41.93
N GLY A 312 -17.00 -65.48 -42.60
CA GLY A 312 -17.54 -66.83 -42.57
C GLY A 312 -18.02 -67.10 -43.98
N PHE A 313 -17.13 -67.63 -44.79
CA PHE A 313 -17.34 -68.68 -45.78
C PHE A 313 -16.02 -69.40 -45.99
#